data_AF-A0A3D4Q8I4-F1
#
_entry.id   AF-A0A3D4Q8I4-F1
#
_cell.length_a   1.000
_cell.length_b   1.000
_cell.length_c   1.000
_cell.angle_alpha   90.00
_cell.angle_beta   90.00
_cell.angle_gamma   90.00
#
_symmetry.space_group_name_H-M   'P 1'
#
loop_
_entity.id
_entity.type
_entity.pdbx_description
1 polymer ?
#
loop_
_entity_poly.entity_id
_entity_poly.type
_entity_poly.pdbx_seq_one_letter_code
_entity_poly.pdbx_strand_id
1 'polypeptide(L)' 'MNHLVLKTVINDMHEVIKNVDIVDREYVFEKNVNYVLVGLRRAGKSTLLYKIAMDLIAEGVDWNRIIYVNFED' A
#
# COMPACT_ATOMS: atom_id res chain seq x y z
N MET A 1 -23.02 -0.12 7.32
CA MET A 1 -21.64 0.30 6.99
C MET A 1 -21.73 1.31 5.85
N ASN A 2 -21.04 2.45 5.94
CA ASN A 2 -21.16 3.49 4.91
C ASN A 2 -20.23 3.17 3.72
N HIS A 3 -20.79 2.56 2.67
CA HIS A 3 -20.06 2.15 1.47
C HIS A 3 -19.39 3.32 0.74
N LEU A 4 -19.96 4.53 0.82
CA LEU A 4 -19.40 5.71 0.20
C LEU A 4 -18.09 6.11 0.89
N VAL A 5 -18.07 6.11 2.22
CA VAL A 5 -16.87 6.44 3.01
C VAL A 5 -15.75 5.46 2.70
N LEU A 6 -16.03 4.16 2.69
CA LEU A 6 -15.01 3.15 2.39
C LEU A 6 -14.43 3.33 0.98
N LYS A 7 -15.29 3.61 -0.02
CA LYS A 7 -14.86 3.87 -1.39
C LYS A 7 -13.95 5.10 -1.48
N THR A 8 -14.33 6.18 -0.79
CA THR A 8 -13.51 7.40 -0.73
C THR A 8 -12.15 7.11 -0.10
N VAL A 9 -12.12 6.47 1.08
CA VAL A 9 -10.86 6.12 1.78
C VAL A 9 -9.92 5.30 0.90
N ILE A 10 -10.44 4.29 0.20
CA ILE A 10 -9.62 3.43 -0.68
C ILE A 10 -9.07 4.25 -1.86
N ASN A 11 -9.91 5.06 -2.50
CA ASN A 11 -9.50 5.86 -3.65
C ASN A 11 -8.47 6.94 -3.28
N ASP A 12 -8.65 7.61 -2.15
CA ASP A 12 -7.70 8.62 -1.65
C ASP A 12 -6.32 7.99 -1.43
N MET A 13 -6.29 6.76 -0.92
CA MET A 13 -5.04 6.01 -0.75
C MET A 13 -4.41 5.56 -2.06
N HIS A 14 -5.21 5.18 -3.07
CA HIS A 14 -4.65 4.95 -4.40
C HIS A 14 -3.96 6.20 -4.95
N GLU A 15 -4.56 7.38 -4.79
CA GLU A 15 -3.95 8.63 -5.26
C GLU A 15 -2.66 8.96 -4.50
N VAL A 16 -2.60 8.74 -3.18
CA VAL A 16 -1.34 8.91 -2.42
C VAL A 16 -0.26 7.96 -2.92
N ILE A 17 -0.58 6.68 -3.11
CA ILE A 17 0.40 5.69 -3.56
C ILE A 17 0.88 5.99 -4.98
N LYS A 18 0.02 6.45 -5.90
CA LYS A 18 0.43 6.79 -7.26
C LYS A 18 1.42 7.94 -7.34
N ASN A 19 1.36 8.87 -6.38
CA ASN A 19 2.11 10.12 -6.42
C ASN A 19 3.32 10.16 -5.47
N VAL A 20 3.58 9.08 -4.71
CA VAL A 20 4.71 9.04 -3.78
C VAL A 20 5.99 8.59 -4.47
N ASP A 21 7.08 9.33 -4.24
CA ASP A 21 8.41 8.89 -4.65
C ASP A 21 8.93 7.81 -3.69
N ILE A 22 9.06 6.59 -4.20
CA ILE A 22 9.58 5.46 -3.42
C ILE A 22 11.06 5.26 -3.71
N VAL A 23 11.86 5.28 -2.64
CA VAL A 23 13.24 4.80 -2.69
C VAL A 23 13.22 3.28 -2.56
N ASP A 24 13.76 2.61 -3.57
CA ASP A 24 13.80 1.16 -3.61
C ASP A 24 14.68 0.58 -2.49
N ARG A 25 14.29 -0.58 -1.98
CA ARG A 25 14.99 -1.29 -0.91
C ARG A 25 15.24 -2.72 -1.37
N GLU A 26 16.42 -3.26 -1.05
CA GLU A 26 16.74 -4.67 -1.29
C GLU A 26 15.93 -5.59 -0.38
N TYR A 27 14.65 -5.76 -0.69
CA TYR A 27 13.75 -6.66 0.00
C TYR A 27 12.79 -7.30 -0.99
N VAL A 28 12.71 -8.62 -0.97
CA VAL A 28 11.79 -9.39 -1.82
C VAL A 28 10.64 -9.91 -0.96
N PHE A 29 9.41 -9.57 -1.36
CA PHE A 29 8.22 -10.17 -0.79
C PHE A 29 7.83 -11.41 -1.60
N GLU A 30 7.67 -12.53 -0.92
CA GLU A 30 7.14 -13.76 -1.50
C GLU A 30 5.66 -13.57 -1.86
N LYS A 31 5.23 -14.21 -2.94
CA LYS A 31 3.85 -14.12 -3.40
C LYS A 31 2.94 -14.96 -2.52
N ASN A 32 1.69 -14.51 -2.36
CA ASN A 32 0.62 -15.23 -1.67
C ASN A 32 0.88 -15.56 -0.19
N VAL A 33 1.69 -14.75 0.50
CA VAL A 33 1.88 -14.81 1.96
C VAL A 33 1.47 -13.51 2.62
N ASN A 34 1.07 -13.62 3.89
CA ASN A 34 0.71 -12.49 4.72
C ASN A 34 1.94 -11.96 5.44
N TYR A 35 2.17 -10.66 5.36
CA TYR A 35 3.30 -9.98 6.00
C TYR A 35 2.84 -9.07 7.12
N VAL A 36 3.57 -9.09 8.24
CA VAL A 36 3.44 -8.12 9.33
C VAL A 36 4.75 -7.37 9.46
N LEU A 37 4.74 -6.07 9.14
CA LEU A 37 5.91 -5.21 9.24
C LEU A 37 5.96 -4.54 10.62
N VAL A 38 6.99 -4.86 11.41
CA VAL A 38 7.22 -4.28 12.74
C VAL A 38 8.45 -3.38 12.74
N GLY A 39 8.46 -2.37 13.62
CA GLY A 39 9.61 -1.49 13.78
C GLY A 39 9.26 -0.09 14.30
N LEU A 40 10.30 0.70 14.59
CA LEU A 40 10.18 2.04 15.17
C LEU A 40 9.37 3.02 14.30
N ARG A 41 8.85 4.09 14.93
CA ARG A 41 8.23 5.21 14.20
C ARG A 41 9.23 5.76 13.17
N ARG A 42 8.75 6.07 11.97
CA ARG A 42 9.57 6.56 10.83
C ARG A 42 10.59 5.58 10.23
N ALA A 43 10.50 4.28 10.53
CA ALA A 43 11.34 3.26 9.87
C ALA A 43 11.02 3.03 8.36
N GLY A 44 10.01 3.70 7.81
CA GLY A 44 9.58 3.53 6.41
C GLY A 44 8.69 2.31 6.18
N LYS A 45 7.90 1.90 7.18
CA LYS A 45 6.96 0.78 7.04
C LYS A 45 5.87 1.07 6.01
N SER A 46 5.24 2.26 6.08
CA SER A 46 4.19 2.65 5.13
C SER A 46 4.73 2.74 3.70
N THR A 47 5.92 3.30 3.51
CA THR A 47 6.57 3.37 2.19
C THR A 47 6.91 1.99 1.64
N LEU A 48 7.24 1.02 2.50
CA LEU A 48 7.44 -0.38 2.07
C LEU A 48 6.11 -1.05 1.67
N LEU A 49 5.00 -0.75 2.36
CA LEU A 49 3.66 -1.19 1.94
C LEU A 49 3.23 -0.56 0.61
N TYR A 50 3.56 0.72 0.38
CA TYR A 50 3.30 1.38 -0.91
C TYR A 50 4.08 0.72 -2.05
N LYS A 51 5.34 0.32 -1.80
CA LYS A 51 6.16 -0.42 -2.75
C LYS A 51 5.51 -1.74 -3.16
N ILE A 52 4.97 -2.51 -2.20
CA ILE A 52 4.22 -3.74 -2.49
C ILE A 52 3.04 -3.46 -3.43
N ALA A 53 2.27 -2.39 -3.18
CA ALA A 53 1.17 -2.02 -4.07
C ALA A 53 1.66 -1.66 -5.47
N MET A 54 2.74 -0.87 -5.59
CA MET A 54 3.34 -0.53 -6.89
C MET A 54 3.87 -1.76 -7.63
N ASP A 55 4.46 -2.72 -6.93
CA ASP A 55 4.96 -3.96 -7.52
C ASP A 55 3.81 -4.82 -8.06
N LEU A 56 2.69 -4.90 -7.34
CA LEU A 56 1.48 -5.56 -7.85
C LEU A 56 0.96 -4.90 -9.12
N ILE A 57 0.94 -3.56 -9.19
CA ILE A 57 0.55 -2.83 -10.41
C ILE A 57 1.53 -3.12 -11.55
N ALA A 58 2.84 -3.12 -11.28
CA ALA A 58 3.86 -3.43 -12.28
C ALA A 58 3.73 -4.87 -12.82
N GLU A 59 3.23 -5.80 -12.00
CA GLU A 59 2.88 -7.17 -12.39
C GLU A 59 1.53 -7.29 -13.13
N GLY A 60 0.81 -6.19 -13.33
CA GLY A 60 -0.45 -6.13 -14.08
C GLY A 60 -1.71 -6.33 -13.24
N VAL A 61 -1.63 -6.24 -11.91
CA VAL A 61 -2.82 -6.20 -11.05
C VAL A 61 -3.53 -4.86 -11.22
N ASP A 62 -4.85 -4.89 -11.38
CA ASP A 62 -5.67 -3.67 -11.45
C ASP A 62 -5.83 -3.01 -10.06
N TRP A 63 -5.83 -1.68 -10.02
CA TRP A 63 -6.02 -0.91 -8.77
C TRP A 63 -7.28 -1.31 -8.00
N ASN A 64 -8.37 -1.67 -8.67
CA ASN A 64 -9.62 -2.09 -8.02
C ASN A 64 -9.49 -3.42 -7.25
N ARG A 65 -8.37 -4.14 -7.44
CA ARG A 65 -8.03 -5.36 -6.68
C ARG A 65 -7.11 -5.09 -5.49
N ILE A 66 -6.68 -3.86 -5.28
CA ILE A 66 -5.81 -3.45 -4.17
C ILE A 66 -6.63 -2.61 -3.19
N ILE A 67 -6.78 -3.09 -1.96
CA ILE A 67 -7.41 -2.32 -0.88
C ILE A 67 -6.30 -1.89 0.07
N TYR A 68 -6.03 -0.59 0.11
CA TYR A 68 -5.15 0.01 1.11
C TYR A 68 -6.02 0.81 2.08
N VAL A 69 -5.90 0.51 3.37
CA VAL A 69 -6.58 1.23 4.44
C VAL A 69 -5.53 1.55 5.50
N ASN A 70 -5.43 2.83 5.83
CA ASN A 70 -4.73 3.29 7.02
C ASN A 70 -5.74 3.89 8.00
N PHE A 71 -5.31 3.97 9.25
CA PHE A 71 -5.93 4.82 10.24
C PHE A 71 -4.89 5.90 10.48
N GLU A 72 -5.12 7.10 9.94
CA GLU A 72 -4.33 8.25 10.38
C GLU A 72 -4.56 8.48 11.88
N ASP A 73 -3.60 9.12 12.52
CA ASP A 73 -3.76 9.68 13.87
C ASP A 73 -4.35 11.10 13.72
#